data_AF-H6SKA1-F1
#
_entry.id   AF-H6SKA1-F1
#
_cell.length_a   1.000
_cell.length_b   1.000
_cell.length_c   1.000
_cell.angle_alpha   90.00
_cell.angle_beta   90.00
_cell.angle_gamma   90.00
#
_symmetry.space_group_name_H-M   'P 1'
#
loop_
_entity.id
_entity.type
_entity.pdbx_description
1 polymer ?
#
loop_
_entity_poly.entity_id
_entity_poly.type
_entity_poly.pdbx_seq_one_letter_code
_entity_poly.pdbx_strand_id
1 'polypeptide(L)'
;MYATADGTLIDALPAALADAADDVLADAGLFHVRESVPPGFDPASQALTVDGGVWGFDVGGPWPVVTLAWAVRPLTEAERVAQARARQPALLRRLQEIDTASIRPARAIAATLGQGGTPDPADVATLAALESEAQALRADLGPDPPLR
;
A
#
# COMPACT_ATOMS: atom_id res chain seq x y z
N MET A 1 10.53 -9.03 -12.62
CA MET A 1 11.62 -9.65 -11.84
C MET A 1 11.94 -10.98 -12.49
N TYR A 2 13.21 -11.34 -12.59
CA TYR A 2 13.67 -12.57 -13.20
C TYR A 2 14.40 -13.41 -12.15
N ALA A 3 14.48 -14.72 -12.38
CA ALA A 3 15.26 -15.62 -11.56
C ALA A 3 16.11 -16.52 -12.45
N THR A 4 17.31 -16.85 -11.99
CA THR A 4 18.13 -17.89 -12.59
C THR A 4 17.64 -19.28 -12.19
N ALA A 5 18.09 -20.32 -12.89
CA ALA A 5 17.78 -21.72 -12.56
C ALA A 5 18.20 -22.15 -11.13
N ASP A 6 19.23 -21.51 -10.56
CA ASP A 6 19.70 -21.73 -9.19
C ASP A 6 18.99 -20.87 -8.14
N GLY A 7 18.06 -20.02 -8.59
CA GLY A 7 17.19 -19.24 -7.73
C GLY A 7 17.67 -17.84 -7.36
N THR A 8 18.72 -17.35 -8.02
CA THR A 8 19.16 -15.96 -7.83
C THR A 8 18.18 -15.00 -8.47
N LEU A 9 17.65 -14.05 -7.67
CA LEU A 9 16.75 -13.00 -8.16
C LEU A 9 17.53 -11.89 -8.89
N ILE A 10 16.97 -11.46 -10.01
CA ILE A 10 17.50 -10.41 -10.87
C ILE A 10 16.41 -9.36 -11.09
N ASP A 11 16.65 -8.16 -10.57
CA ASP A 11 15.69 -7.05 -10.64
C ASP A 11 15.56 -6.49 -12.06
N ALA A 12 16.66 -6.51 -12.83
CA ALA A 12 16.70 -6.01 -14.19
C ALA A 12 17.58 -6.90 -15.09
N LEU A 13 17.08 -7.20 -16.28
CA LEU A 13 17.84 -7.96 -17.27
C LEU A 13 19.08 -7.18 -17.72
N PRO A 14 20.17 -7.87 -18.07
CA PRO A 14 21.26 -7.27 -18.83
C PRO A 14 20.72 -6.60 -20.10
N ALA A 15 21.31 -5.46 -20.49
CA ALA A 15 20.86 -4.70 -21.66
C ALA A 15 20.80 -5.54 -22.96
N ALA A 16 21.67 -6.55 -23.08
CA ALA A 16 21.68 -7.47 -24.22
C ALA A 16 20.45 -8.40 -24.30
N LEU A 17 19.70 -8.54 -23.20
CA LEU A 17 18.54 -9.42 -23.08
C LEU A 17 17.24 -8.65 -22.76
N ALA A 18 17.29 -7.31 -22.68
CA ALA A 18 16.15 -6.50 -22.24
C ALA A 18 14.89 -6.69 -23.10
N ASP A 19 15.07 -6.94 -24.41
CA ASP A 19 14.00 -7.17 -25.38
C ASP A 19 13.97 -8.63 -25.88
N ALA A 20 14.67 -9.53 -25.21
CA ALA A 20 14.71 -10.94 -25.59
C ALA A 20 13.35 -11.60 -25.35
N ALA A 21 12.96 -12.50 -26.24
CA ALA A 21 11.79 -13.33 -26.06
C ALA A 21 12.01 -14.38 -24.95
N ASP A 22 10.92 -14.86 -24.35
CA ASP A 22 10.96 -15.72 -23.16
C ASP A 22 11.68 -17.05 -23.39
N ASP A 23 11.68 -17.57 -24.62
CA ASP A 23 12.44 -18.75 -25.03
C ASP A 23 13.96 -18.48 -25.00
N VAL A 24 14.39 -17.33 -25.51
CA VAL A 24 15.79 -16.88 -25.45
C VAL A 24 16.24 -16.64 -24.01
N LEU A 25 15.36 -16.11 -23.17
CA LEU A 25 15.64 -15.96 -21.73
C LEU A 25 15.79 -17.31 -21.04
N ALA A 26 14.88 -18.27 -21.33
CA ALA A 26 14.93 -19.61 -20.77
C ALA A 26 16.20 -20.38 -21.18
N ASP A 27 16.62 -20.26 -22.45
CA ASP A 27 17.88 -20.82 -22.96
C ASP A 27 19.11 -20.20 -22.28
N ALA A 28 19.02 -18.93 -21.86
CA ALA A 28 20.02 -18.26 -21.04
C ALA A 28 19.92 -18.61 -19.54
N GLY A 29 19.01 -19.51 -19.15
CA GLY A 29 18.78 -19.93 -17.77
C GLY A 29 18.03 -18.89 -16.92
N LEU A 30 17.31 -17.96 -17.56
CA LEU A 30 16.54 -16.89 -16.93
C LEU A 30 15.04 -17.16 -17.07
N PHE A 31 14.32 -17.03 -15.97
CA PHE A 31 12.89 -17.31 -15.90
C PHE A 31 12.15 -16.12 -15.33
N HIS A 32 10.92 -15.91 -15.80
CA HIS A 32 10.03 -14.93 -15.20
C HIS A 32 9.63 -15.39 -13.79
N VAL A 33 9.77 -14.48 -12.83
CA VAL A 33 9.25 -14.68 -11.49
C VAL A 33 7.78 -14.29 -11.49
N ARG A 34 6.93 -15.28 -11.26
CA ARG A 34 5.52 -15.01 -10.96
C ARG A 34 5.35 -14.89 -9.46
N GLU A 35 5.15 -13.66 -9.00
CA GLU A 35 4.77 -13.43 -7.61
C GLU A 35 3.32 -13.90 -7.41
N SER A 36 3.13 -15.00 -6.68
CA SER A 36 1.82 -15.34 -6.13
C SER A 36 1.76 -14.87 -4.70
N VAL A 37 0.94 -13.85 -4.43
CA VAL A 37 0.59 -13.47 -3.05
C VAL A 37 -0.17 -14.65 -2.43
N PRO A 38 0.27 -15.17 -1.27
CA PRO A 38 -0.44 -16.25 -0.59
C PRO A 38 -1.89 -15.84 -0.29
N PRO A 39 -2.87 -16.73 -0.49
CA PRO A 39 -4.26 -16.45 -0.11
C PRO A 39 -4.33 -16.15 1.39
N GLY A 40 -4.96 -15.02 1.75
CA GLY A 40 -5.08 -14.57 3.14
C GLY A 40 -3.91 -13.74 3.67
N PHE A 41 -2.95 -13.34 2.82
CA PHE A 41 -1.91 -12.38 3.20
C PHE A 41 -2.50 -11.01 3.55
N ASP A 42 -2.15 -10.49 4.73
CA ASP A 42 -2.52 -9.16 5.20
C ASP A 42 -1.27 -8.26 5.34
N PRO A 43 -1.06 -7.29 4.43
CA PRO A 43 0.11 -6.40 4.48
C PRO A 43 0.09 -5.42 5.67
N ALA A 44 -1.00 -5.35 6.44
CA ALA A 44 -1.07 -4.55 7.66
C ALA A 44 -0.45 -5.27 8.88
N SER A 45 -0.39 -6.60 8.87
CA SER A 45 0.06 -7.40 10.01
C SER A 45 1.17 -8.40 9.68
N GLN A 46 1.42 -8.64 8.39
CA GLN A 46 2.33 -9.66 7.91
C GLN A 46 3.37 -9.10 6.93
N ALA A 47 4.57 -9.70 6.95
CA ALA A 47 5.58 -9.53 5.94
C ALA A 47 5.75 -10.82 5.13
N LEU A 48 6.00 -10.67 3.83
CA LEU A 48 6.49 -11.74 2.99
C LEU A 48 8.00 -11.82 3.13
N THR A 49 8.51 -12.99 3.49
CA THR A 49 9.92 -13.31 3.47
C THR A 49 10.16 -14.44 2.49
N VAL A 50 11.20 -14.32 1.68
CA VAL A 50 11.67 -15.45 0.86
C VAL A 50 12.40 -16.41 1.79
N ASP A 51 11.71 -17.42 2.29
CA ASP A 51 12.31 -18.43 3.17
C ASP A 51 12.68 -19.65 2.34
N GLY A 52 13.84 -19.58 1.68
CA GLY A 52 14.48 -20.71 0.99
C GLY A 52 13.58 -21.51 0.05
N GLY A 53 12.60 -20.85 -0.58
CA GLY A 53 11.35 -21.43 -1.07
C GLY A 53 11.46 -22.70 -1.91
N VAL A 54 10.39 -23.50 -1.88
CA VAL A 54 10.20 -24.62 -2.82
C VAL A 54 10.18 -24.07 -4.24
N TRP A 55 11.22 -24.42 -4.99
CA TRP A 55 11.37 -24.13 -6.41
C TRP A 55 10.46 -25.05 -7.21
N GLY A 56 9.41 -24.49 -7.81
CA GLY A 56 8.54 -25.20 -8.74
C GLY A 56 8.74 -24.68 -10.16
N PHE A 57 9.10 -25.57 -11.08
CA PHE A 57 9.04 -25.30 -12.52
C PHE A 57 7.66 -25.73 -13.02
N ASP A 58 6.85 -24.80 -13.51
CA ASP A 58 5.69 -25.17 -14.32
C ASP A 58 6.15 -25.42 -15.75
N VAL A 59 6.55 -26.66 -16.03
CA VAL A 59 6.93 -27.13 -17.37
C VAL A 59 5.71 -27.56 -18.20
N GLY A 60 4.49 -27.43 -17.67
CA GLY A 60 3.24 -27.80 -18.36
C GLY A 60 2.52 -26.63 -19.03
N GLY A 61 2.85 -25.39 -18.68
CA GLY A 61 2.32 -24.18 -19.30
C GLY A 61 3.03 -23.80 -20.62
N PRO A 62 2.50 -22.81 -21.36
CA PRO A 62 3.12 -22.33 -22.60
C PRO A 62 4.48 -21.64 -22.38
N TRP A 63 4.86 -21.36 -21.12
CA TRP A 63 6.09 -20.65 -20.76
C TRP A 63 6.70 -21.25 -19.49
N PRO A 64 8.04 -21.37 -19.41
CA PRO A 64 8.71 -21.85 -18.21
C PRO A 64 8.66 -20.76 -17.11
N VAL A 65 8.04 -21.07 -15.97
CA VAL A 65 7.88 -20.14 -14.85
C VAL A 65 8.47 -20.74 -13.58
N VAL A 66 9.15 -19.88 -12.80
CA VAL A 66 9.58 -20.20 -11.43
C VAL A 66 8.59 -19.62 -10.44
N THR A 67 8.05 -20.47 -9.57
CA THR A 67 7.19 -20.04 -8.46
C THR A 67 8.03 -19.88 -7.19
N LEU A 68 8.01 -18.69 -6.60
CA LEU A 68 8.62 -18.44 -5.30
C LEU A 68 7.64 -18.79 -4.19
N ALA A 69 8.05 -19.68 -3.28
CA ALA A 69 7.33 -19.88 -2.03
C ALA A 69 7.68 -18.75 -1.05
N TRP A 70 6.73 -17.86 -0.79
CA TRP A 70 6.85 -16.85 0.25
C TRP A 70 6.49 -17.46 1.60
N ALA A 71 7.37 -17.29 2.60
CA ALA A 71 6.97 -17.45 3.97
C ALA A 71 6.26 -16.17 4.44
N VAL A 72 5.14 -16.37 5.14
CA VAL A 72 4.41 -15.30 5.80
C VAL A 72 4.84 -15.27 7.25
N ARG A 73 5.32 -14.12 7.73
CA ARG A 73 5.58 -13.92 9.14
C ARG A 73 4.87 -12.69 9.68
N PRO A 74 4.56 -12.62 10.98
CA PRO A 74 4.11 -11.39 11.61
C PRO A 74 5.14 -10.28 11.44
N LEU A 75 4.66 -9.04 11.30
CA LEU A 75 5.52 -7.86 11.41
C LEU A 75 6.12 -7.78 12.81
N THR A 76 7.41 -7.46 12.87
CA THR A 76 8.08 -7.11 14.12
C THR A 76 7.57 -5.75 14.62
N GLU A 77 7.78 -5.45 15.90
CA GLU A 77 7.41 -4.15 16.45
C GLU A 77 8.09 -2.99 15.72
N ALA A 78 9.37 -3.14 15.39
CA ALA A 78 10.13 -2.14 14.65
C ALA A 78 9.53 -1.88 13.26
N GLU A 79 9.08 -2.92 12.57
CA GLU A 79 8.45 -2.79 11.25
C GLU A 79 7.06 -2.17 11.33
N ARG A 80 6.25 -2.52 12.35
CA ARG A 80 4.96 -1.87 12.60
C ARG A 80 5.14 -0.37 12.84
N VAL A 81 6.10 0.00 13.68
CA VAL A 81 6.44 1.41 13.96
C VAL A 81 6.95 2.11 12.69
N ALA A 82 7.82 1.47 11.91
CA ALA A 82 8.31 2.03 10.66
C ALA A 82 7.18 2.25 9.63
N GLN A 83 6.27 1.28 9.50
CA GLN A 83 5.11 1.36 8.62
C GLN A 83 4.15 2.47 9.06
N ALA A 84 3.87 2.59 10.36
CA ALA A 84 3.06 3.68 10.91
C ALA A 84 3.69 5.05 10.61
N ARG A 85 5.00 5.21 10.84
CA ARG A 85 5.74 6.44 10.53
C ARG A 85 5.73 6.76 9.03
N ALA A 86 5.84 5.76 8.16
CA ALA A 86 5.78 5.96 6.72
C ALA A 86 4.39 6.43 6.24
N ARG A 87 3.31 6.05 6.93
CA ARG A 87 1.94 6.48 6.65
C ARG A 87 1.60 7.87 7.19
N GLN A 88 2.32 8.32 8.23
CA GLN A 88 2.08 9.59 8.91
C GLN A 88 1.96 10.81 7.97
N PRO A 89 2.84 11.02 6.97
CA PRO A 89 2.71 12.17 6.06
C PRO A 89 1.41 12.15 5.24
N ALA A 90 0.96 10.97 4.82
CA ALA A 90 -0.28 10.83 4.04
C ALA A 90 -1.52 11.14 4.90
N LEU A 91 -1.52 10.69 6.16
CA LEU A 91 -2.58 10.98 7.13
C LEU A 91 -2.65 12.48 7.45
N LEU A 92 -1.50 13.12 7.71
CA LEU A 92 -1.41 14.56 7.96
C LEU A 92 -1.89 15.38 6.75
N ARG A 93 -1.51 14.97 5.53
CA ARG A 93 -1.98 15.61 4.30
C ARG A 93 -3.50 15.50 4.19
N ARG A 94 -4.08 14.32 4.48
CA ARG A 94 -5.53 14.12 4.42
C ARG A 94 -6.28 14.96 5.45
N LEU A 95 -5.74 15.10 6.67
CA LEU A 95 -6.28 16.02 7.66
C LEU A 95 -6.28 17.47 7.17
N GLN A 96 -5.20 17.92 6.52
CA GLN A 96 -5.14 19.27 5.94
C GLN A 96 -6.15 19.49 4.79
N GLU A 97 -6.39 18.47 3.99
CA GLU A 97 -7.45 18.49 2.96
C GLU A 97 -8.83 18.63 3.59
N ILE A 98 -9.10 17.90 4.67
CA ILE A 98 -10.36 18.00 5.43
C ILE A 98 -10.53 19.39 6.03
N ASP A 99 -9.49 19.93 6.67
CA ASP A 99 -9.51 21.29 7.23
C ASP A 99 -9.89 22.29 6.15
N THR A 100 -9.29 22.20 4.97
CA THR A 100 -9.60 23.06 3.83
C THR A 100 -11.05 22.88 3.34
N ALA A 101 -11.50 21.62 3.21
CA ALA A 101 -12.85 21.30 2.75
C ALA A 101 -13.94 21.77 3.73
N SER A 102 -13.64 21.80 5.03
CA SER A 102 -14.56 22.21 6.10
C SER A 102 -14.89 23.72 6.10
N ILE A 103 -14.02 24.56 5.52
CA ILE A 103 -14.13 26.03 5.61
C ILE A 103 -15.44 26.54 5.03
N ARG A 104 -15.79 26.08 3.82
CA ARG A 104 -16.99 26.55 3.11
C ARG A 104 -18.29 26.20 3.83
N PRO A 105 -18.57 24.92 4.19
CA PRO A 105 -19.80 24.58 4.91
C PRO A 105 -19.84 25.23 6.30
N ALA A 106 -18.72 25.31 7.03
CA ALA A 106 -18.68 25.98 8.33
C ALA A 106 -19.03 27.48 8.22
N ARG A 107 -18.52 28.17 7.19
CA ARG A 107 -18.86 29.57 6.92
C ARG A 107 -20.33 29.75 6.54
N ALA A 108 -20.88 28.87 5.71
CA ALA A 108 -22.28 28.92 5.32
C ALA A 108 -23.20 28.76 6.54
N ILE A 109 -22.94 27.75 7.38
CA ILE A 109 -23.67 27.53 8.63
C ILE A 109 -23.58 28.75 9.55
N ALA A 110 -22.37 29.28 9.78
CA ALA A 110 -22.15 30.44 10.64
C ALA A 110 -22.88 31.69 10.12
N ALA A 111 -22.86 31.94 8.82
CA ALA A 111 -23.55 33.07 8.20
C ALA A 111 -25.07 32.96 8.38
N THR A 112 -25.65 31.78 8.16
CA THR A 112 -27.10 31.55 8.32
C THR A 112 -27.55 31.68 9.78
N LEU A 113 -26.79 31.11 10.72
CA LEU A 113 -27.07 31.24 12.16
C LEU A 113 -26.97 32.70 12.63
N GLY A 114 -26.00 33.46 12.12
CA GLY A 114 -25.86 34.88 12.42
C GLY A 114 -27.04 35.75 11.95
N GLN A 115 -27.82 35.25 10.99
CA GLN A 115 -29.04 35.88 10.50
C GLN A 115 -30.32 35.34 11.17
N GLY A 116 -30.19 34.44 12.15
CA GLY A 116 -31.32 33.77 12.81
C GLY A 116 -32.03 32.74 11.92
N GLY A 117 -31.41 32.33 10.81
CA GLY A 117 -31.96 31.32 9.90
C GLY A 117 -31.60 29.89 10.29
N THR A 118 -32.25 28.93 9.64
CA THR A 118 -31.91 27.50 9.74
C THR A 118 -30.82 27.16 8.72
N PRO A 119 -29.67 26.60 9.13
CA PRO A 119 -28.60 26.19 8.22
C PRO A 119 -29.07 25.17 7.18
N ASP A 120 -28.43 25.17 6.02
CA ASP A 120 -28.67 24.16 4.99
C ASP A 120 -28.30 22.76 5.55
N PRO A 121 -29.23 21.79 5.53
CA PRO A 121 -28.95 20.43 6.00
C PRO A 121 -27.79 19.76 5.24
N ALA A 122 -27.53 20.13 3.99
CA ALA A 122 -26.42 19.59 3.21
C ALA A 122 -25.06 20.06 3.74
N ASP A 123 -24.94 21.32 4.16
CA ASP A 123 -23.71 21.86 4.75
C ASP A 123 -23.45 21.22 6.12
N VAL A 124 -24.51 21.03 6.93
CA VAL A 124 -24.42 20.34 8.23
C VAL A 124 -23.99 18.88 8.06
N ALA A 125 -24.60 18.15 7.11
CA ALA A 125 -24.25 16.77 6.83
C ALA A 125 -22.80 16.64 6.31
N THR A 126 -22.37 17.57 5.45
CA THR A 126 -20.99 17.60 4.94
C THR A 126 -19.98 17.81 6.06
N LEU A 127 -20.24 18.77 6.95
CA LEU A 127 -19.34 19.07 8.07
C LEU A 127 -19.26 17.89 9.06
N ALA A 128 -20.39 17.22 9.33
CA ALA A 128 -20.42 16.04 10.19
C ALA A 128 -19.63 14.86 9.58
N ALA A 129 -19.73 14.63 8.27
CA ALA A 129 -18.98 13.59 7.58
C ALA A 129 -17.46 13.87 7.63
N LEU A 130 -17.06 15.11 7.39
CA LEU A 130 -15.66 15.54 7.46
C LEU A 130 -15.08 15.39 8.88
N GLU A 131 -15.83 15.74 9.92
CA GLU A 131 -15.38 15.56 11.30
C GLU A 131 -15.24 14.07 11.67
N SER A 132 -16.18 13.24 11.22
CA SER A 132 -16.10 11.78 11.41
C SER A 132 -14.85 11.20 10.74
N GLU A 133 -14.52 11.64 9.53
CA GLU A 133 -13.30 11.22 8.84
C GLU A 133 -12.05 11.71 9.58
N ALA A 134 -12.02 12.97 10.00
CA ALA A 134 -10.89 13.52 10.76
C ALA A 134 -10.66 12.77 12.06
N GLN A 135 -11.72 12.38 12.77
CA GLN A 135 -11.61 11.63 14.01
C GLN A 135 -11.02 10.22 13.79
N ALA A 136 -11.41 9.54 12.70
CA ALA A 136 -10.82 8.26 12.33
C ALA A 136 -9.32 8.40 12.01
N LEU A 137 -8.93 9.41 11.22
CA LEU A 137 -7.53 9.67 10.88
C LEU A 137 -6.67 10.04 12.09
N ARG A 138 -7.22 10.78 13.07
CA ARG A 138 -6.54 11.08 14.33
C ARG A 138 -6.34 9.83 15.18
N ALA A 139 -7.29 8.90 15.18
CA ALA A 139 -7.13 7.62 15.85
C ALA A 139 -6.01 6.79 15.19
N ASP A 140 -5.91 6.81 13.86
CA ASP A 140 -4.86 6.12 13.10
C ASP A 140 -3.46 6.72 13.30
N LEU A 141 -3.36 8.02 13.63
CA LEU A 141 -2.10 8.67 13.99
C LEU A 141 -1.56 8.27 15.37
N GLY A 142 -2.43 7.74 16.25
CA GLY A 142 -2.09 7.44 17.64
C GLY A 142 -1.90 8.68 18.53
N PRO A 143 -1.68 8.51 19.84
CA PRO A 143 -1.65 9.59 20.82
C PRO A 143 -0.41 10.50 20.77
N ASP A 144 0.57 10.22 19.91
CA ASP A 144 1.89 10.87 20.02
C ASP A 144 2.54 11.08 18.64
N PRO A 145 2.27 12.19 17.94
CA PRO A 145 3.18 12.64 16.90
C PRO A 145 4.46 13.14 17.60
N PRO A 146 5.65 12.54 17.37
CA PRO A 146 6.86 13.14 17.89
C PRO A 146 7.03 14.50 17.24
N LEU A 147 6.78 15.55 18.02
CA LEU A 147 7.26 16.90 17.75
C LEU A 147 8.79 16.82 17.69
N ARG A 148 9.34 16.96 16.50
CA ARG A 148 10.75 17.33 16.29
C ARG A 148 10.78 18.63 15.53
#